data_AF-A0A7S1ADX6-F1
#
_entry.id   AF-A0A7S1ADX6-F1
#
_cell.length_a   1.000
_cell.length_b   1.000
_cell.length_c   1.000
_cell.angle_alpha   90.00
_cell.angle_beta   90.00
_cell.angle_gamma   90.00
#
_symmetry.space_group_name_H-M   'P 1'
#
loop_
_entity.id
_entity.type
_entity.pdbx_description
1 polymer ?
#
loop_
_entity_poly.entity_id
_entity_poly.type
_entity_poly.pdbx_seq_one_letter_code
_entity_poly.pdbx_strand_id
1 'polypeptide(L)'
;KGKEWRYEVRWEGLTDKQNTLESVGKLRQLGVERMATALDERLASAGSGVDERLLTQREVVRHFENFGLSEEIVARRAIGTFSGGQKCKLMIGAAFWMRPQLVCLDEPTNFLDFETV
;
A
#
# COMPACT_ATOMS: atom_id res chain seq x y z
N LYS A 1 -0.75 19.19 32.19
CA LYS A 1 -2.02 19.28 31.42
C LYS A 1 -1.91 18.34 30.23
N GLY A 2 -2.75 17.31 30.15
CA GLY A 2 -2.64 16.25 29.13
C GLY A 2 -2.95 16.76 27.72
N LYS A 3 -2.32 16.15 26.72
CA LYS A 3 -2.52 16.43 25.30
C LYS A 3 -3.93 15.97 24.92
N GLU A 4 -4.82 16.90 24.59
CA GLU A 4 -6.18 16.58 24.13
C GLU A 4 -6.15 16.30 22.63
N TRP A 5 -6.42 15.06 22.22
CA TRP A 5 -6.44 14.67 20.82
C TRP A 5 -7.68 15.22 20.11
N ARG A 6 -7.48 15.71 18.88
CA ARG A 6 -8.53 16.27 18.02
C ARG A 6 -8.38 15.71 16.61
N TYR A 7 -9.52 15.55 15.94
CA TYR A 7 -9.64 15.00 14.60
C TYR A 7 -10.10 16.10 13.67
N GLU A 8 -9.50 16.18 12.48
CA GLU A 8 -10.05 17.00 11.41
C GLU A 8 -11.29 16.31 10.84
N VAL A 9 -12.40 17.03 10.82
CA VAL A 9 -13.70 16.54 10.35
C VAL A 9 -14.08 17.26 9.08
N ARG A 10 -14.28 16.49 8.01
CA ARG A 10 -14.95 16.92 6.79
C ARG A 10 -16.44 16.64 6.92
N TRP A 11 -17.26 17.68 6.76
CA TRP A 11 -18.71 17.59 6.87
C TRP A 11 -19.35 17.34 5.50
N GLU A 12 -20.36 16.50 5.47
CA GLU A 12 -21.14 16.26 4.26
C GLU A 12 -21.85 17.55 3.82
N GLY A 13 -21.74 17.89 2.54
CA GLY A 13 -22.33 19.10 1.97
C GLY A 13 -21.51 20.39 2.16
N LEU A 14 -20.35 20.34 2.83
CA LEU A 14 -19.43 21.47 2.98
C LEU A 14 -18.14 21.27 2.17
N THR A 15 -17.45 22.38 1.90
CA THR A 15 -16.14 22.35 1.24
C THR A 15 -15.00 22.13 2.24
N ASP A 16 -13.85 21.66 1.78
CA ASP A 16 -12.66 21.41 2.63
C ASP A 16 -12.20 22.63 3.43
N LYS A 17 -12.49 23.84 2.95
CA LYS A 17 -12.17 25.09 3.66
C LYS A 17 -12.97 25.26 4.96
N GLN A 18 -14.01 24.46 5.14
CA GLN A 18 -14.93 24.50 6.28
C GLN A 18 -14.74 23.29 7.21
N ASN A 19 -13.66 22.53 7.05
CA ASN A 19 -13.31 21.47 7.99
C ASN A 19 -13.09 22.03 9.39
N THR A 20 -13.45 21.26 10.41
CA THR A 20 -13.28 21.64 11.81
C THR A 20 -12.42 20.63 12.56
N LEU A 21 -11.77 21.08 13.66
CA LEU A 21 -10.99 20.21 14.55
C LEU A 21 -11.83 19.85 15.76
N GLU A 22 -12.29 18.61 15.84
CA GLU A 22 -13.24 18.14 16.84
C GLU A 22 -12.61 17.17 17.84
N SER A 23 -13.07 17.24 19.09
CA SER A 23 -12.62 16.33 20.15
C SER A 23 -13.36 14.99 20.09
N VAL A 24 -12.75 13.93 20.62
CA VAL A 24 -13.38 12.59 20.74
C VAL A 24 -14.73 12.67 21.46
N GLY A 25 -14.84 13.53 22.48
CA GLY A 25 -16.08 13.73 23.23
C GLY A 25 -17.22 14.21 22.34
N LYS A 26 -16.95 15.17 21.43
CA LYS A 26 -17.96 15.66 20.48
C LYS A 26 -18.29 14.62 19.40
N LEU A 27 -17.31 13.89 18.90
CA LEU A 27 -17.55 12.80 17.95
C LEU A 27 -18.45 11.70 18.53
N ARG A 28 -18.25 11.38 19.82
CA ARG A 28 -19.12 10.44 20.56
C ARG A 28 -20.54 10.96 20.74
N GLN A 29 -20.72 12.25 20.98
CA GLN A 29 -22.06 12.85 21.07
C GLN A 29 -22.81 12.80 19.73
N LEU A 30 -22.08 12.88 18.61
CA LEU A 30 -22.63 12.78 17.26
C LEU A 30 -22.83 11.32 16.79
N GLY A 31 -22.38 10.33 17.58
CA GLY A 31 -22.49 8.90 17.23
C GLY A 31 -21.54 8.45 16.11
N VAL A 32 -20.47 9.22 15.85
CA VAL A 32 -19.49 8.94 14.79
C VAL A 32 -18.12 8.56 15.33
N GLU A 33 -18.01 8.24 16.63
CA GLU A 33 -16.75 7.88 17.28
C GLU A 33 -16.06 6.67 16.65
N ARG A 34 -16.84 5.76 16.03
CA ARG A 34 -16.28 4.62 15.28
C ARG A 34 -15.40 5.06 14.11
N MET A 35 -15.69 6.21 13.49
CA MET A 35 -14.86 6.74 12.41
C MET A 35 -13.49 7.20 12.92
N ALA A 36 -13.44 7.80 14.11
CA ALA A 36 -12.19 8.17 14.77
C ALA A 36 -11.37 6.92 15.12
N THR A 37 -12.00 5.89 15.70
CA THR A 37 -11.35 4.61 16.00
C THR A 37 -10.80 3.93 14.75
N ALA A 38 -11.58 3.88 13.66
CA ALA A 38 -11.13 3.31 12.39
C ALA A 38 -9.92 4.09 11.81
N LEU A 39 -9.92 5.42 11.93
CA LEU A 39 -8.77 6.23 11.51
C LEU A 39 -7.53 5.95 12.36
N ASP A 40 -7.68 5.84 13.68
CA ASP A 40 -6.56 5.53 14.59
C ASP A 40 -5.97 4.15 14.28
N GLU A 41 -6.82 3.15 14.05
CA GLU A 41 -6.40 1.82 13.60
C GLU A 41 -5.67 1.90 12.26
N ARG A 42 -6.19 2.67 11.30
CA ARG A 42 -5.56 2.88 9.99
C ARG A 42 -4.21 3.60 10.09
N LEU A 43 -4.08 4.59 10.96
CA LEU A 43 -2.83 5.32 11.20
C LEU A 43 -1.83 4.44 11.95
N ALA A 44 -2.28 3.62 12.89
CA ALA A 44 -1.46 2.64 13.57
C ALA A 44 -0.97 1.54 12.61
N SER A 45 -1.80 1.11 11.66
CA SER A 45 -1.42 0.16 10.59
C SER A 45 -0.52 0.80 9.53
N ALA A 46 -0.74 2.06 9.19
CA ALA A 46 0.17 2.82 8.33
C ALA A 46 1.55 2.99 9.02
N GLY A 47 1.56 3.21 10.33
CA GLY A 47 2.78 3.25 11.16
C GLY A 47 3.50 1.91 11.29
N SER A 48 2.82 0.77 11.09
CA SER A 48 3.42 -0.57 11.09
C SER A 48 3.97 -1.00 9.74
N GLY A 49 3.92 -0.14 8.72
CA GLY A 49 4.54 -0.37 7.41
C GLY A 49 3.68 -1.17 6.41
N VAL A 50 2.39 -1.38 6.72
CA VAL A 50 1.41 -1.87 5.74
C VAL A 50 0.88 -0.66 4.96
N ASP A 51 1.72 -0.14 4.07
CA ASP A 51 1.37 0.96 3.16
C ASP A 51 0.15 0.58 2.30
N GLU A 52 -0.83 1.48 2.20
CA GLU A 52 -1.78 1.51 1.07
C GLU A 52 -1.00 1.88 -0.19
N ARG A 53 -0.26 0.93 -0.76
CA ARG A 53 0.31 1.10 -2.10
C ARG A 53 -0.85 1.26 -3.08
N LEU A 54 -1.00 2.46 -3.62
CA LEU A 54 -1.99 2.75 -4.62
C LEU A 54 -1.75 1.84 -5.84
N LEU A 55 -2.79 1.14 -6.29
CA LEU A 55 -2.77 0.30 -7.50
C LEU A 55 -2.83 1.16 -8.78
N THR A 56 -1.86 2.07 -8.91
CA THR A 56 -1.66 2.85 -10.14
C THR A 56 -0.57 2.19 -10.97
N GLN A 57 -0.66 2.32 -12.30
CA GLN A 57 0.37 1.80 -13.21
C GLN A 57 1.77 2.29 -12.83
N ARG A 58 1.90 3.56 -12.42
CA ARG A 58 3.16 4.15 -12.01
C ARG A 58 3.78 3.44 -10.80
N GLU A 59 2.99 3.15 -9.76
CA GLU A 59 3.48 2.44 -8.58
C GLU A 59 3.77 0.97 -8.88
N VAL A 60 2.96 0.34 -9.74
CA VAL A 60 3.19 -1.04 -10.19
C VAL A 60 4.53 -1.16 -10.91
N VAL A 61 4.80 -0.26 -11.88
CA VAL A 61 6.08 -0.20 -12.59
C VAL A 61 7.23 0.03 -11.63
N ARG A 62 7.15 1.07 -10.77
CA ARG A 62 8.19 1.38 -9.78
C ARG A 62 8.50 0.19 -8.86
N HIS A 63 7.48 -0.54 -8.42
CA HIS A 63 7.69 -1.72 -7.58
C HIS A 63 8.46 -2.80 -8.32
N PHE A 64 8.05 -3.12 -9.55
CA PHE A 64 8.65 -4.19 -10.34
C PHE A 64 10.02 -3.85 -10.93
N GLU A 65 10.41 -2.58 -11.00
CA GLU A 65 11.79 -2.16 -11.27
C GLU A 65 12.77 -2.76 -10.24
N ASN A 66 12.38 -2.83 -8.96
CA ASN A 66 13.20 -3.46 -7.91
C ASN A 66 13.39 -4.98 -8.11
N PHE A 67 12.55 -5.60 -8.93
CA PHE A 67 12.64 -7.02 -9.30
C PHE A 67 13.27 -7.21 -10.69
N GLY A 68 13.79 -6.13 -11.29
CA GLY A 68 14.48 -6.17 -12.59
C GLY A 68 13.53 -6.37 -13.77
N LEU A 69 12.27 -5.94 -13.67
CA LEU A 69 11.34 -5.89 -14.79
C LEU A 69 11.18 -4.43 -15.25
N SER A 70 11.44 -4.18 -16.53
CA SER A 70 11.31 -2.84 -17.12
C SER A 70 9.84 -2.43 -17.31
N GLU A 71 9.59 -1.12 -17.40
CA GLU A 71 8.26 -0.58 -17.70
C GLU A 71 7.66 -1.19 -18.97
N GLU A 72 8.45 -1.38 -20.03
CA GLU A 72 7.97 -1.97 -21.29
C GLU A 72 7.38 -3.37 -21.08
N ILE A 73 8.01 -4.19 -20.23
CA ILE A 73 7.52 -5.53 -19.91
C ILE A 73 6.27 -5.43 -19.03
N VAL A 74 6.31 -4.63 -17.97
CA VAL A 74 5.24 -4.57 -16.95
C VAL A 74 3.97 -3.90 -17.48
N ALA A 75 4.11 -2.84 -18.29
CA ALA A 75 2.98 -2.03 -18.74
C ALA A 75 2.42 -2.43 -20.11
N ARG A 76 3.22 -3.07 -20.98
CA ARG A 76 2.85 -3.23 -22.40
C ARG A 76 2.85 -4.67 -22.91
N ARG A 77 3.40 -5.62 -22.17
CA ARG A 77 3.43 -7.04 -22.57
C ARG A 77 2.44 -7.87 -21.79
N ALA A 78 1.82 -8.85 -22.46
CA ALA A 78 0.97 -9.82 -21.80
C ALA A 78 1.82 -10.84 -21.01
N ILE A 79 1.39 -11.22 -19.80
CA ILE A 79 2.11 -12.17 -18.92
C ILE A 79 2.40 -13.51 -19.61
N GLY A 80 1.53 -13.95 -20.53
CA GLY A 80 1.72 -15.17 -21.31
C GLY A 80 3.03 -15.21 -22.11
N THR A 81 3.54 -14.04 -22.54
CA THR A 81 4.75 -13.93 -23.37
C THR A 81 6.03 -13.80 -22.55
N PHE A 82 5.96 -13.90 -21.23
CA PHE A 82 7.12 -13.73 -20.35
C PHE A 82 7.98 -15.00 -20.37
N SER A 83 9.31 -14.83 -20.30
CA SER A 83 10.24 -15.93 -20.09
C SER A 83 10.04 -16.57 -18.70
N GLY A 84 10.59 -17.77 -18.47
CA GLY A 84 10.52 -18.43 -17.16
C GLY A 84 11.04 -17.54 -16.02
N GLY A 85 12.21 -16.92 -16.23
CA GLY A 85 12.80 -16.00 -15.23
C GLY A 85 11.99 -14.71 -15.04
N GLN A 86 11.39 -14.17 -16.10
CA GLN A 86 10.49 -13.00 -15.97
C GLN A 86 9.22 -13.35 -15.18
N LYS A 87 8.65 -14.54 -15.38
CA LYS A 87 7.51 -15.02 -14.59
C LYS A 87 7.90 -15.23 -13.13
N CYS A 88 9.08 -15.78 -12.85
CA CYS A 88 9.60 -15.93 -11.49
C CYS A 88 9.74 -14.56 -10.79
N LYS A 89 10.40 -13.58 -11.43
CA LYS A 89 10.52 -12.20 -10.92
C LYS A 89 9.17 -11.53 -10.70
N LEU A 90 8.21 -11.72 -11.61
CA LEU A 90 6.85 -11.20 -11.48
C LEU A 90 6.14 -11.80 -10.25
N MET A 91 6.25 -13.12 -10.04
CA MET A 91 5.65 -13.80 -8.90
C MET A 91 6.26 -13.36 -7.57
N ILE A 92 7.58 -13.29 -7.51
CA ILE A 92 8.28 -12.80 -6.32
C ILE A 92 7.87 -11.35 -6.05
N GLY A 93 7.94 -10.47 -7.05
CA GLY A 93 7.51 -9.08 -6.89
C GLY A 93 6.05 -8.98 -6.43
N ALA A 94 5.14 -9.76 -6.98
CA ALA A 94 3.74 -9.79 -6.54
C ALA A 94 3.60 -10.24 -5.08
N ALA A 95 4.35 -11.26 -4.63
CA ALA A 95 4.34 -11.71 -3.24
C ALA A 95 4.80 -10.59 -2.28
N PHE A 96 5.77 -9.77 -2.69
CA PHE A 96 6.25 -8.63 -1.91
C PHE A 96 5.39 -7.37 -2.05
N TRP A 97 4.32 -7.37 -2.85
CA TRP A 97 3.49 -6.18 -3.09
C TRP A 97 2.93 -5.59 -1.78
N MET A 98 2.42 -6.46 -0.90
CA MET A 98 1.82 -6.09 0.38
C MET A 98 2.82 -5.94 1.53
N ARG A 99 4.13 -5.90 1.23
CA ARG A 99 5.21 -5.81 2.23
C ARG A 99 5.06 -6.84 3.38
N PRO A 100 4.88 -8.13 3.08
CA PRO A 100 4.71 -9.15 4.11
C PRO A 100 5.96 -9.27 5.00
N GLN A 101 5.76 -9.62 6.27
CA GLN A 101 6.87 -9.86 7.21
C GLN A 101 7.55 -11.21 6.98
N LEU A 102 6.83 -12.17 6.40
CA LEU A 102 7.33 -13.50 6.06
C LEU A 102 6.83 -13.89 4.67
N VAL A 103 7.73 -14.40 3.84
CA VAL A 103 7.41 -15.01 2.54
C VAL A 103 8.05 -16.38 2.50
N CYS A 104 7.25 -17.42 2.25
CA CYS A 104 7.74 -18.77 1.99
C CYS A 104 7.75 -18.98 0.48
N LEU A 105 8.92 -19.21 -0.10
CA LEU A 105 9.09 -19.50 -1.52
C LEU A 105 9.67 -20.90 -1.65
N ASP A 106 9.07 -21.70 -2.52
CA ASP A 106 9.60 -23.00 -2.88
C ASP A 106 10.48 -22.85 -4.14
N GLU A 107 11.74 -23.28 -4.04
CA GLU A 107 12.73 -23.21 -5.13
C GLU A 107 12.81 -21.85 -5.88
N PRO A 108 13.01 -20.71 -5.17
CA PRO A 108 12.93 -19.38 -5.78
C PRO A 108 14.03 -19.07 -6.80
N THR A 109 15.11 -19.85 -6.80
CA THR A 109 16.24 -19.70 -7.71
C THR A 109 16.05 -20.41 -9.05
N ASN A 110 15.04 -21.27 -9.18
CA ASN A 110 14.72 -21.86 -10.48
C ASN A 110 14.35 -20.72 -11.45
N PHE A 111 15.04 -20.68 -12.59
CA PHE A 111 14.90 -19.64 -13.62
C PHE A 111 15.43 -18.24 -13.27
N LEU A 112 16.11 -18.07 -12.12
CA LEU A 112 16.92 -16.88 -11.83
C LEU A 112 18.37 -17.17 -12.23
N ASP A 113 18.69 -17.04 -13.51
CA ASP A 113 20.04 -17.27 -14.02
C ASP A 113 21.03 -16.22 -13.48
N PHE A 114 22.22 -16.68 -13.07
CA PHE A 114 23.35 -15.89 -12.58
C PHE A 114 24.20 -15.33 -13.75
N GLU A 115 23.63 -14.50 -14.62
CA GLU A 115 24.38 -13.74 -15.64
C GLU A 115 23.73 -12.36 -15.79
N THR A 116 24.39 -11.21 -15.65
CA THR A 116 25.76 -10.82 -16.00
C THR A 116 26.15 -9.59 -15.16
N VAL A 117 27.43 -9.50 -14.78
CA VAL A 117 28.12 -8.31 -14.23
C VAL A 117 27.97 -7.10 -15.15
#